data_AF-A0AAJ3HIW4-F1
#
_entry.id   AF-A0AAJ3HIW4-F1
#
_cell.length_a   1.000
_cell.length_b   1.000
_cell.length_c   1.000
_cell.angle_alpha   90.00
_cell.angle_beta   90.00
_cell.angle_gamma   90.00
#
_symmetry.space_group_name_H-M   'P 1'
#
loop_
_entity.id
_entity.type
_entity.pdbx_description
1 polymer ?
#
loop_
_entity_poly.entity_id
_entity_poly.type
_entity_poly.pdbx_seq_one_letter_code
_entity_poly.pdbx_strand_id
1 'polypeptide(L)'
;MWFLVEQEGSLYLHARYSYSALIDDSALIRLNDTELAAYLAGDHDVLSDLATRVHNSAPYRAESKFFSRDLYRSADGPQYRKAVSAAIADHTWIAEQRRKR
;
A
#
# COMPACT_ATOMS: atom_id res chain seq x y z
N MET A 1 -0.34 -1.70 -9.35
CA MET A 1 0.97 -2.03 -8.73
C MET A 1 0.84 -1.80 -7.23
N TRP A 2 1.42 -2.68 -6.41
CA TRP A 2 1.41 -2.55 -4.96
C TRP A 2 2.80 -2.83 -4.37
N PHE A 3 3.07 -2.26 -3.21
CA PHE A 3 4.27 -2.51 -2.41
C PHE A 3 3.86 -2.84 -0.98
N LEU A 4 4.57 -3.79 -0.37
CA LEU A 4 4.44 -4.09 1.05
C LEU A 4 5.55 -3.35 1.80
N VAL A 5 5.19 -2.61 2.84
CA VAL A 5 6.11 -1.82 3.66
C VAL A 5 5.94 -2.22 5.11
N GLU A 6 7.05 -2.38 5.83
CA GLU A 6 7.04 -2.61 7.27
C GLU A 6 7.49 -1.33 7.99
N GLN A 7 6.76 -0.96 9.04
CA GLN A 7 7.16 0.11 9.96
C GLN A 7 6.80 -0.30 11.38
N GLU A 8 7.80 -0.28 12.28
CA GLU A 8 7.63 -0.57 13.71
C GLU A 8 6.88 -1.90 13.98
N GLY A 9 7.20 -2.94 13.21
CA GLY A 9 6.58 -4.27 13.33
C GLY A 9 5.15 -4.38 12.79
N SER A 10 4.64 -3.33 12.13
CA SER A 10 3.36 -3.35 11.42
C SER A 10 3.57 -3.39 9.91
N LEU A 11 2.76 -4.20 9.22
CA LEU A 11 2.77 -4.29 7.76
C LEU A 11 1.68 -3.41 7.15
N TYR A 12 2.08 -2.70 6.09
CA TYR A 12 1.26 -1.76 5.36
C TYR A 12 1.32 -2.09 3.87
N LEU A 13 0.15 -2.15 3.24
CA LEU A 13 0.02 -2.24 1.80
C LEU A 13 -0.09 -0.84 1.20
N HIS A 14 0.90 -0.45 0.42
CA HIS A 14 0.81 0.70 -0.47
C HIS A 14 0.26 0.25 -1.83
N ALA A 15 -0.98 0.62 -2.13
CA ALA A 15 -1.65 0.25 -3.37
C ALA A 15 -1.84 1.47 -4.27
N ARG A 16 -1.25 1.46 -5.48
CA ARG A 16 -1.52 2.48 -6.50
C ARG A 16 -2.84 2.17 -7.21
N TYR A 17 -3.66 3.18 -7.39
CA TYR A 17 -4.91 3.10 -8.12
C TYR A 17 -5.06 4.28 -9.05
N SER A 18 -5.74 4.05 -10.17
CA SER A 18 -6.09 5.10 -11.12
C SER A 18 -7.59 5.06 -11.36
N TYR A 19 -8.19 6.25 -11.42
CA TYR A 19 -9.61 6.42 -11.70
C TYR A 19 -9.76 7.51 -12.76
N SER A 20 -10.06 7.11 -14.00
CA SER A 20 -10.01 7.97 -15.19
C SER A 20 -8.60 8.53 -15.50
N ALA A 21 -8.48 9.25 -16.61
CA ALA A 21 -7.23 9.88 -17.03
C ALA A 21 -6.71 10.98 -16.07
N LEU A 22 -7.53 11.41 -15.09
CA LEU A 22 -7.23 12.55 -14.21
C LEU A 22 -6.82 12.15 -12.79
N ILE A 23 -7.07 10.91 -12.35
CA ILE A 23 -6.75 10.47 -11.00
C ILE A 23 -5.77 9.30 -11.10
N ASP A 24 -4.50 9.57 -10.80
CA ASP A 24 -3.49 8.57 -10.45
C ASP A 24 -3.05 8.86 -9.02
N ASP A 25 -3.36 7.97 -8.10
CA ASP A 25 -3.11 8.16 -6.68
C ASP A 25 -2.82 6.82 -6.01
N SER A 26 -2.63 6.83 -4.69
CA SER A 26 -2.32 5.65 -3.91
C SER A 26 -3.01 5.69 -2.57
N ALA A 27 -3.25 4.52 -2.00
CA ALA A 27 -3.75 4.36 -0.65
C ALA A 27 -2.73 3.57 0.17
N LEU A 28 -2.57 3.95 1.43
CA LEU A 28 -1.77 3.22 2.39
C LEU A 28 -2.67 2.55 3.41
N ILE A 29 -2.74 1.22 3.35
CA ILE A 29 -3.64 0.42 4.18
C ILE A 29 -2.81 -0.42 5.15
N ARG A 30 -3.02 -0.26 6.45
CA ARG A 30 -2.49 -1.22 7.44
C ARG A 30 -3.21 -2.56 7.28
N LEU A 31 -2.45 -3.66 7.23
CA LEU A 31 -3.06 -5.00 7.24
C LEU A 31 -3.79 -5.22 8.56
N ASN A 32 -5.02 -5.75 8.47
CA ASN A 32 -5.70 -6.22 9.67
C ASN A 32 -5.19 -7.61 10.08
N ASP A 33 -5.62 -8.10 11.25
CA ASP A 33 -5.13 -9.36 11.82
C ASP A 33 -5.35 -10.55 10.87
N THR A 34 -6.47 -10.59 10.15
CA THR A 34 -6.78 -11.65 9.19
C THR A 34 -5.87 -11.60 7.96
N GLU A 35 -5.69 -10.42 7.37
CA GLU A 35 -4.82 -10.19 6.20
C GLU A 35 -3.35 -10.48 6.55
N LEU A 36 -2.92 -10.09 7.75
CA LEU A 36 -1.59 -10.36 8.27
C LEU A 36 -1.37 -11.85 8.50
N ALA A 37 -2.31 -12.54 9.16
CA ALA A 37 -2.20 -13.98 9.40
C ALA A 37 -2.13 -14.79 8.11
N ALA A 38 -2.94 -14.44 7.10
CA ALA A 38 -2.89 -15.06 5.78
C ALA A 38 -1.53 -14.86 5.11
N TYR A 39 -1.01 -13.62 5.11
CA TYR A 39 0.30 -13.33 4.55
C TYR A 39 1.43 -14.11 5.26
N LEU A 40 1.40 -14.17 6.59
CA LEU A 40 2.39 -14.91 7.39
C LEU A 40 2.29 -16.43 7.19
N ALA A 41 1.10 -16.95 6.83
CA ALA A 41 0.90 -18.34 6.44
C ALA A 41 1.41 -18.67 5.03
N GLY A 42 1.95 -17.68 4.29
CA GLY A 42 2.49 -17.83 2.94
C GLY A 42 1.47 -17.56 1.82
N ASP A 43 0.26 -17.12 2.15
CA ASP A 43 -0.71 -16.68 1.15
C ASP A 43 -0.38 -15.24 0.72
N HIS A 44 0.42 -15.12 -0.34
CA HIS A 44 0.77 -13.84 -0.93
C HIS A 44 -0.34 -13.25 -1.81
N ASP A 45 -1.33 -14.07 -2.22
CA ASP A 45 -2.44 -13.62 -3.06
C ASP A 45 -3.37 -12.68 -2.30
N VAL A 46 -3.46 -12.83 -0.97
CA VAL A 46 -4.21 -11.93 -0.09
C VAL A 46 -3.85 -10.45 -0.29
N LEU A 47 -2.58 -10.14 -0.59
CA LEU A 47 -2.10 -8.77 -0.82
C LEU A 47 -2.52 -8.26 -2.20
N SER A 48 -2.44 -9.11 -3.23
CA SER A 48 -2.90 -8.81 -4.59
C SER A 48 -4.41 -8.58 -4.63
N ASP A 49 -5.16 -9.40 -3.90
CA ASP A 49 -6.61 -9.27 -3.77
C ASP A 49 -6.99 -8.01 -2.98
N LEU A 50 -6.26 -7.69 -1.92
CA LEU A 50 -6.46 -6.44 -1.19
C LEU A 50 -6.19 -5.23 -2.08
N ALA A 51 -5.07 -5.21 -2.83
CA ALA A 51 -4.75 -4.14 -3.77
C ALA A 51 -5.84 -3.98 -4.85
N THR A 52 -6.34 -5.09 -5.38
CA THR A 52 -7.42 -5.10 -6.38
C THR A 52 -8.72 -4.54 -5.81
N ARG A 53 -9.08 -4.93 -4.58
CA ARG A 53 -10.26 -4.39 -3.89
C ARG A 53 -10.13 -2.89 -3.63
N VAL A 54 -8.95 -2.41 -3.24
CA VAL A 54 -8.68 -0.97 -3.07
C VAL A 54 -8.85 -0.25 -4.40
N HIS A 55 -8.20 -0.74 -5.47
CA HIS A 55 -8.28 -0.15 -6.81
C HIS A 55 -9.73 0.03 -7.30
N ASN A 56 -10.57 -1.01 -7.14
CA ASN A 56 -11.96 -1.01 -7.60
C ASN A 56 -12.95 -0.27 -6.68
N SER A 57 -12.47 0.30 -5.56
CA SER A 57 -13.36 0.86 -4.53
C SER A 57 -13.37 2.38 -4.46
N ALA A 58 -12.61 3.07 -5.32
CA ALA A 58 -12.44 4.53 -5.28
C ALA A 58 -12.16 5.04 -3.85
N PRO A 59 -11.00 4.70 -3.25
CA PRO A 59 -10.74 4.91 -1.82
C PRO A 59 -10.76 6.38 -1.39
N TYR A 60 -10.76 7.31 -2.36
CA TYR A 60 -10.90 8.76 -2.17
C TYR A 60 -12.32 9.25 -1.87
N ARG A 61 -13.33 8.38 -1.98
CA ARG A 61 -14.72 8.70 -1.65
C ARG A 61 -15.05 8.21 -0.24
N ALA A 62 -15.77 9.01 0.54
CA ALA A 62 -16.11 8.69 1.93
C ALA A 62 -16.96 7.42 2.06
N GLU A 63 -17.71 7.07 1.01
CA GLU A 63 -18.54 5.88 0.91
C GLU A 63 -17.72 4.59 0.72
N SER A 64 -16.44 4.71 0.38
CA SER A 64 -15.56 3.57 0.22
C SER A 64 -15.20 2.98 1.58
N LYS A 65 -15.31 1.65 1.70
CA LYS A 65 -14.83 0.90 2.89
C LYS A 65 -13.34 1.08 3.18
N PHE A 66 -12.57 1.58 2.20
CA PHE A 66 -11.14 1.84 2.35
C PHE A 66 -10.82 3.30 2.66
N PHE A 67 -11.80 4.20 2.65
CA PHE A 67 -11.58 5.61 2.96
C PHE A 67 -11.03 5.80 4.38
N SER A 68 -11.66 5.16 5.37
CA SER A 68 -11.24 5.20 6.78
C SER A 68 -9.97 4.41 7.06
N ARG A 69 -9.63 3.45 6.20
CA ARG A 69 -8.40 2.64 6.32
C ARG A 69 -7.19 3.30 5.65
N ASP A 70 -7.40 4.32 4.81
CA ASP A 70 -6.31 4.99 4.10
C ASP A 70 -5.59 6.00 5.01
N LEU A 71 -4.41 5.59 5.46
CA LEU A 71 -3.57 6.41 6.33
C LEU A 71 -3.06 7.67 5.63
N TYR A 72 -3.00 7.71 4.30
CA TYR A 72 -2.66 8.93 3.57
C TYR A 72 -3.72 10.02 3.67
N ARG A 73 -4.93 9.68 4.11
CA ARG A 73 -6.03 10.62 4.36
C ARG A 73 -6.16 11.01 5.83
N SER A 74 -5.40 10.39 6.73
CA SER A 74 -5.31 10.78 8.12
C SER A 74 -4.53 12.10 8.29
N ALA A 75 -4.57 12.68 9.49
CA ALA A 75 -3.80 13.89 9.82
C ALA A 75 -2.29 13.71 9.59
N ASP A 76 -1.77 12.51 9.82
CA ASP A 76 -0.35 12.15 9.63
C ASP A 76 -0.02 11.73 8.20
N GLY A 77 -0.97 11.79 7.27
CA GLY A 77 -0.82 11.38 5.87
C GLY A 77 0.43 11.93 5.16
N PRO A 78 0.83 13.20 5.32
CA PRO A 78 2.08 13.71 4.73
C PRO A 78 3.34 13.00 5.24
N GLN A 79 3.38 12.61 6.52
CA GLN A 79 4.52 11.91 7.12
C GLN A 79 4.61 10.49 6.55
N TYR A 80 3.47 9.79 6.48
CA TYR A 80 3.40 8.46 5.85
C TYR A 80 3.83 8.48 4.39
N ARG A 81 3.37 9.48 3.60
CA ARG A 81 3.78 9.59 2.19
C ARG A 81 5.30 9.73 2.06
N LYS A 82 5.93 10.57 2.90
CA LYS A 82 7.38 10.76 2.91
C LYS A 82 8.11 9.45 3.26
N ALA A 83 7.69 8.77 4.33
CA ALA A 83 8.30 7.53 4.77
C ALA A 83 8.20 6.40 3.73
N VAL A 84 7.01 6.20 3.16
CA VAL A 84 6.78 5.16 2.14
C VAL A 84 7.55 5.46 0.85
N SER A 85 7.59 6.72 0.42
CA SER A 85 8.34 7.10 -0.78
C SER A 85 9.84 6.83 -0.63
N ALA A 86 10.40 7.11 0.56
CA ALA A 86 11.78 6.79 0.87
C ALA A 86 12.02 5.26 0.87
N ALA A 87 11.14 4.49 1.53
CA ALA A 87 11.27 3.03 1.58
C ALA A 87 11.21 2.37 0.20
N ILE A 88 10.31 2.83 -0.68
CA ILE A 88 10.20 2.31 -2.06
C ILE A 88 11.45 2.67 -2.87
N ALA A 89 11.96 3.89 -2.75
CA ALA A 89 13.17 4.32 -3.46
C ALA A 89 14.39 3.48 -3.04
N ASP A 90 14.58 3.27 -1.74
CA ASP A 90 15.66 2.45 -1.19
C ASP A 90 15.55 0.99 -1.69
N HIS A 91 14.35 0.41 -1.64
CA HIS A 91 14.14 -0.96 -2.10
C HIS A 91 14.40 -1.11 -3.61
N THR A 92 13.95 -0.14 -4.40
CA THR A 92 14.17 -0.12 -5.85
C THR A 92 15.66 -0.04 -6.17
N TRP A 93 16.41 0.83 -5.48
CA TRP A 93 17.86 0.97 -5.65
C TRP A 93 18.61 -0.32 -5.29
N ILE A 94 18.26 -0.98 -4.18
CA ILE A 94 18.85 -2.27 -3.78
C ILE A 94 18.59 -3.34 -4.85
N ALA A 95 17.37 -3.41 -5.38
CA ALA A 95 17.01 -4.37 -6.43
C ALA A 95 17.81 -4.13 -7.73
N GLU A 96 18.00 -2.87 -8.13
CA GLU A 96 18.79 -2.51 -9.31
C GLU A 96 20.27 -2.87 -9.17
N GLN A 97 20.88 -2.65 -8.00
CA GLN A 97 22.28 -3.02 -7.74
C GLN A 97 22.51 -4.52 -7.85
N ARG A 98 21.56 -5.34 -7.35
CA ARG A 98 21.63 -6.81 -7.47
C ARG A 98 21.56 -7.29 -8.91
N ARG A 99 20.85 -6.58 -9.79
CA ARG A 99 20.71 -6.93 -11.21
C ARG A 99 21.93 -6.57 -12.06
N LYS A 100 22.77 -5.64 -11.59
CA LYS A 100 24.00 -5.20 -12.26
C LYS A 100 25.26 -5.98 -11.84
N ARG A 101 25.13 -6.91 -10.88
CA ARG A 101 26.14 -7.89 -10.50
C ARG A 101 25.89 -9.20 -11.26
#